data_AF-A0A815KFZ1-F1
#
_entry.id   AF-A0A815KFZ1-F1
#
_cell.length_a   1.000
_cell.length_b   1.000
_cell.length_c   1.000
_cell.angle_alpha   90.00
_cell.angle_beta   90.00
_cell.angle_gamma   90.00
#
_symmetry.space_group_name_H-M   'P 1'
#
loop_
_entity.id
_entity.type
_entity.pdbx_description
1 polymer ?
#
loop_
_entity_poly.entity_id
_entity_poly.type
_entity_poly.pdbx_seq_one_letter_code
_entity_poly.pdbx_strand_id
1 'polypeptide(L)' 'QLVIKYYDSIIILNQLDLDRETMIAIGIIVGSDHIKGIPNTTITTALEILQEFREPPIERLEKFRLIFIL' A
#
# COMPACT_ATOMS: atom_id res chain seq x y z
N GLN A 1 1.14 -32.62 -1.20
CA GLN A 1 -0.16 -32.10 -1.67
C GLN A 1 -0.04 -30.58 -1.72
N LEU A 2 -0.22 -29.94 -2.88
CA LEU A 2 -0.18 -28.48 -2.97
C LEU A 2 -1.52 -27.94 -2.43
N VAL A 3 -1.46 -27.08 -1.42
CA VAL A 3 -2.64 -26.40 -0.89
C VAL A 3 -2.87 -25.15 -1.74
N ILE A 4 -3.96 -25.14 -2.50
CA ILE A 4 -4.38 -23.96 -3.26
C ILE A 4 -5.16 -23.05 -2.31
N LYS A 5 -4.74 -21.79 -2.21
CA LYS A 5 -5.48 -20.75 -1.48
C LYS A 5 -6.17 -19.84 -2.49
N TYR A 6 -7.48 -19.67 -2.34
CA TYR A 6 -8.29 -18.77 -3.15
C TYR A 6 -8.53 -17.46 -2.39
N TYR A 7 -8.39 -16.34 -3.10
CA TYR A 7 -8.63 -15.01 -2.57
C TYR A 7 -9.52 -14.24 -3.54
N ASP A 8 -10.52 -13.55 -3.00
CA ASP A 8 -11.50 -12.77 -3.77
C ASP A 8 -11.29 -11.28 -3.47
N SER A 9 -11.25 -10.46 -4.52
CA SER A 9 -10.98 -9.02 -4.40
C SER A 9 -12.11 -8.26 -3.71
N ILE A 10 -13.36 -8.70 -3.83
CA ILE A 10 -14.51 -8.11 -3.13
C ILE A 10 -14.40 -8.44 -1.63
N ILE A 11 -13.96 -9.65 -1.29
CA ILE A 11 -13.70 -10.03 0.11
C ILE A 11 -12.57 -9.19 0.70
N ILE A 12 -11.46 -9.03 -0.03
CA ILE A 12 -10.33 -8.19 0.39
C ILE A 12 -10.78 -6.75 0.63
N LEU A 13 -11.54 -6.17 -0.31
CA LEU A 13 -12.08 -4.83 -0.15
C LEU A 13 -12.97 -4.73 1.08
N ASN A 14 -13.94 -5.62 1.24
CA ASN A 14 -14.94 -5.49 2.29
C ASN A 14 -14.41 -5.81 3.70
N GLN A 15 -13.45 -6.72 3.82
CA GLN A 15 -12.93 -7.14 5.14
C GLN A 15 -11.73 -6.34 5.59
N LEU A 16 -10.92 -5.84 4.66
CA LEU A 16 -9.68 -5.13 4.96
C LEU A 16 -9.71 -3.65 4.57
N ASP A 17 -10.78 -3.19 3.91
CA ASP A 17 -10.90 -1.85 3.35
C ASP A 17 -9.76 -1.53 2.36
N LEU A 18 -9.31 -2.56 1.63
CA LEU A 18 -8.20 -2.46 0.69
C LEU A 18 -8.72 -2.47 -0.75
N ASP A 19 -8.86 -1.28 -1.31
CA ASP A 19 -9.08 -1.10 -2.73
C ASP A 19 -7.78 -1.16 -3.54
N ARG A 20 -7.91 -1.12 -4.87
CA ARG A 20 -6.77 -1.21 -5.78
C ARG A 20 -5.76 -0.09 -5.55
N GLU A 21 -6.23 1.13 -5.30
CA GLU A 21 -5.34 2.29 -5.12
C GLU A 21 -4.52 2.18 -3.84
N THR A 22 -5.16 1.74 -2.75
CA THR A 22 -4.51 1.49 -1.46
C THR A 22 -3.48 0.37 -1.59
N MET A 23 -3.81 -0.72 -2.29
CA MET A 23 -2.85 -1.80 -2.55
C MET A 23 -1.63 -1.35 -3.36
N ILE A 24 -1.82 -0.48 -4.36
CA ILE A 24 -0.71 0.11 -5.13
C ILE A 24 0.15 1.00 -4.24
N ALA A 25 -0.47 1.85 -3.42
CA ALA A 25 0.26 2.73 -2.51
C ALA A 25 1.09 1.93 -1.49
N ILE A 26 0.54 0.85 -0.94
CA ILE A 26 1.29 -0.09 -0.09
C ILE A 26 2.49 -0.67 -0.86
N GLY A 27 2.30 -1.13 -2.09
CA GLY A 27 3.38 -1.67 -2.93
C GLY A 27 4.48 -0.65 -3.26
N ILE A 28 4.15 0.64 -3.33
CA ILE A 28 5.13 1.72 -3.50
C ILE A 28 5.91 1.97 -2.19
N ILE A 29 5.24 1.92 -1.04
CA ILE A 29 5.86 2.18 0.27
C ILE A 29 6.74 1.00 0.72
N VAL A 30 6.21 -0.23 0.64
CA VAL A 30 6.86 -1.45 1.14
C VAL A 30 7.77 -2.08 0.08
N GLY A 31 7.48 -1.85 -1.20
CA GLY A 31 8.17 -2.46 -2.33
C GLY A 31 7.33 -3.51 -3.05
N SER A 32 7.64 -3.71 -4.32
CA SER A 32 7.05 -4.71 -5.22
C SER A 32 8.07 -5.10 -6.29
N ASP A 33 7.67 -5.99 -7.21
CA ASP A 33 8.51 -6.37 -8.34
C ASP A 33 8.91 -5.19 -9.24
N HIS A 34 8.18 -4.07 -9.16
CA HIS A 34 8.42 -2.86 -9.96
C HIS A 34 9.17 -1.75 -9.22
N ILE A 35 9.27 -1.80 -7.89
CA ILE A 35 9.90 -0.73 -7.09
C ILE A 35 10.45 -1.28 -5.77
N LYS A 36 11.63 -0.80 -5.36
CA LYS A 36 12.30 -1.29 -4.14
C LYS A 36 11.54 -0.98 -2.84
N GLY A 37 10.72 0.07 -2.81
CA GLY A 37 10.10 0.56 -1.60
C GLY A 37 11.06 1.37 -0.72
N ILE A 38 10.54 1.84 0.42
CA ILE A 38 11.28 2.60 1.42
C ILE A 38 11.94 1.62 2.39
N PRO A 39 13.22 1.79 2.76
CA PRO A 39 13.88 0.90 3.71
C PRO A 39 13.15 0.83 5.06
N ASN A 40 13.09 -0.37 5.65
CA ASN A 40 12.51 -0.64 6.97
C ASN A 40 11.00 -0.37 7.12
N THR A 41 10.27 -0.17 6.02
CA THR A 41 8.80 -0.07 6.08
C THR A 41 8.15 -1.45 6.10
N THR A 42 7.09 -1.55 6.89
CA THR A 42 6.22 -2.73 6.93
C THR A 42 4.85 -2.39 6.35
N ILE A 43 4.00 -3.39 6.11
CA ILE A 43 2.61 -3.16 5.71
C ILE A 43 1.87 -2.31 6.75
N THR A 44 2.11 -2.55 8.04
CA THR A 44 1.51 -1.76 9.12
C THR A 44 1.94 -0.30 9.04
N THR A 45 3.24 -0.04 8.90
CA THR A 45 3.78 1.32 8.74
C THR A 45 3.21 2.01 7.48
N ALA A 46 3.05 1.27 6.38
CA ALA A 46 2.45 1.80 5.17
C ALA A 46 0.98 2.19 5.37
N LEU A 47 0.20 1.38 6.10
CA LEU A 47 -1.18 1.69 6.41
C LEU A 47 -1.31 2.91 7.34
N GLU A 48 -0.44 3.02 8.35
CA GLU A 48 -0.38 4.20 9.24
C GLU A 48 -0.11 5.48 8.42
N ILE A 49 0.92 5.45 7.56
CA ILE A 49 1.23 6.54 6.63
C ILE A 49 0.00 6.90 5.78
N LEU A 50 -0.67 5.90 5.19
CA LEU A 50 -1.83 6.15 4.33
C LEU A 50 -3.05 6.70 5.09
N GLN A 51 -3.19 6.42 6.39
CA GLN A 51 -4.26 6.96 7.22
C GLN A 51 -3.99 8.40 7.70
N GLU A 52 -2.73 8.79 7.85
CA GLU A 52 -2.36 10.15 8.27
C GLU A 52 -2.74 11.22 7.24
N PHE A 53 -2.79 10.87 5.95
CA PHE A 53 -3.16 11.79 4.87
C PHE A 53 -4.62 11.58 4.44
N ARG A 54 -5.44 12.64 4.51
CA ARG A 54 -6.89 12.60 4.20
C ARG A 54 -7.20 12.75 2.69
N GLU A 55 -6.19 13.00 1.86
CA GLU A 55 -6.30 13.18 0.41
C GLU A 55 -6.48 11.84 -0.34
N PRO A 56 -6.78 11.82 -1.65
CA PRO A 56 -6.79 10.57 -2.43
C PRO A 56 -5.39 9.90 -2.50
N PRO A 57 -5.28 8.56 -2.53
CA PRO A 57 -4.01 7.83 -2.41
C PRO A 57 -2.87 8.28 -3.34
N ILE A 58 -3.18 8.65 -4.58
CA ILE A 58 -2.17 9.09 -5.55
C ILE A 58 -1.62 10.49 -5.26
N GLU A 59 -2.45 11.37 -4.73
CA GLU A 59 -2.03 12.71 -4.27
C GLU A 59 -1.19 12.62 -2.99
N ARG A 60 -1.45 11.60 -2.14
CA ARG A 60 -0.61 11.28 -0.97
C ARG A 60 0.81 10.90 -1.39
N LEU A 61 0.95 10.08 -2.43
CA LEU A 61 2.24 9.60 -2.91
C LEU A 61 3.12 10.72 -3.49
N GLU A 62 2.53 11.69 -4.18
CA GLU A 62 3.27 12.86 -4.68
C GLU A 62 3.80 13.73 -3.51
N LYS A 63 3.01 13.94 -2.45
CA LYS A 63 3.48 14.62 -1.23
C LYS A 63 4.54 13.81 -0.48
N PHE A 64 4.35 12.49 -0.37
CA PHE A 64 5.29 11.61 0.31
C PHE A 64 6.64 11.55 -0.43
N ARG A 65 6.62 11.52 -1.76
CA ARG A 65 7.83 11.62 -2.60
C ARG A 65 8.57 12.93 -2.34
N LEU A 66 7.87 14.04 -2.16
CA LEU A 66 8.48 15.34 -1.81
C LEU A 66 9.11 15.34 -0.41
N ILE A 67 8.53 14.62 0.55
CA ILE A 67 9.06 14.51 1.93
C ILE A 67 10.34 13.66 1.99
N PHE A 68 10.47 12.62 1.17
CA PHE A 68 11.64 11.73 1.17
C PHE A 68 12.78 12.16 0.23
N ILE A 69 12.55 13.16 -0.63
CA ILE A 69 13.58 13.76 -1.51
C ILE A 69 14.27 14.97 -0.85
N LEU A 70 13.73 15.48 0.26
CA LEU A 70 14.36 16.49 1.13
C LEU A 70 15.15 15.84 2.26
#